data_AF-A0AAJ2YHU6-F1
#
_entry.id   AF-A0AAJ2YHU6-F1
#
_cell.length_a   1.000
_cell.length_b   1.000
_cell.length_c   1.000
_cell.angle_alpha   90.00
_cell.angle_beta   90.00
_cell.angle_gamma   90.00
#
_symmetry.space_group_name_H-M   'P 1'
#
loop_
_entity.id
_entity.type
_entity.pdbx_description
1 polymer ?
#
loop_
_entity_poly.entity_id
_entity_poly.type
_entity_poly.pdbx_seq_one_letter_code
_entity_poly.pdbx_strand_id
1 'polypeptide(L)'
;MTANEQELGPRQFIGRRGGDIVTLVDGSVIAGVPEAKQAAEEAGRELRFDFLDDEAVLEMLHRRHADEEEMFNAGLKHGAPLALVGFGAVVYWGGVAQYWETPASRNAYLAVAAVVLLTQIFFFARSGMRQWGDPVRQNLRARAAKYRQIAHIARRGGAEIPAHYPHYGPYPFAATFRPEVDDREQSRSKGANDHGNG
;
A
#
# COMPACT_ATOMS: atom_id res chain seq x y z
N MET A 1 -6.15 -17.87 -9.03
CA MET A 1 -4.78 -18.15 -9.48
C MET A 1 -4.37 -17.01 -10.40
N THR A 2 -3.75 -15.99 -9.84
CA THR A 2 -3.14 -14.89 -10.61
C THR A 2 -1.68 -15.22 -10.85
N ALA A 3 -1.22 -14.87 -12.04
CA ALA A 3 0.03 -15.30 -12.62
C ALA A 3 1.25 -14.85 -11.80
N ASN A 4 2.18 -15.79 -11.63
CA ASN A 4 3.58 -15.57 -11.30
C ASN A 4 3.88 -14.77 -10.02
N GLU A 5 3.90 -15.47 -8.89
CA GLU A 5 5.17 -15.53 -8.15
C GLU A 5 6.22 -16.14 -9.10
N GLN A 6 6.67 -15.36 -10.10
CA GLN A 6 8.01 -15.55 -10.62
C GLN A 6 8.87 -15.49 -9.37
N GLU A 7 9.57 -16.59 -9.05
CA GLU A 7 10.45 -16.69 -7.89
C GLU A 7 11.32 -15.43 -7.87
N LEU A 8 10.91 -14.45 -7.06
CA LEU A 8 11.69 -13.24 -6.86
C LEU A 8 13.00 -13.77 -6.30
N GLY A 9 14.11 -13.37 -6.93
CA GLY A 9 15.42 -13.70 -6.40
C GLY A 9 15.51 -13.27 -4.93
N PRO A 10 16.43 -13.85 -4.14
CA PRO A 10 16.52 -13.66 -2.69
C PRO A 10 16.72 -12.20 -2.24
N ARG A 11 16.96 -11.29 -3.18
CA ARG A 11 17.16 -9.85 -2.96
C ARG A 11 16.27 -8.97 -3.82
N GLN A 12 15.25 -9.54 -4.46
CA GLN A 12 14.42 -8.85 -5.42
C GLN A 12 13.05 -8.52 -4.84
N PHE A 13 12.53 -7.35 -5.18
CA PHE A 13 11.20 -6.91 -4.82
C PHE A 13 10.54 -6.20 -6.00
N ILE A 14 9.21 -6.09 -5.97
CA ILE A 14 8.46 -5.38 -7.00
C ILE A 14 8.37 -3.91 -6.59
N GLY A 15 8.98 -3.04 -7.39
CA GLY A 15 9.03 -1.61 -7.12
C GLY A 15 7.64 -0.99 -7.23
N ARG A 16 7.09 -0.97 -8.44
CA ARG A 16 5.83 -0.30 -8.78
C ARG A 16 4.82 -1.31 -9.29
N ARG A 17 3.55 -0.97 -9.10
CA ARG A 17 2.41 -1.56 -9.83
C ARG A 17 2.72 -1.64 -11.33
N GLY A 18 2.91 -2.86 -11.84
CA GLY A 18 3.27 -3.12 -13.23
C GLY A 18 4.40 -4.14 -13.44
N GLY A 19 5.16 -4.49 -12.39
CA GLY A 19 6.04 -5.66 -12.42
C GLY A 19 7.54 -5.39 -12.57
N ASP A 20 8.01 -4.15 -12.37
CA ASP A 20 9.45 -3.88 -12.37
C ASP A 20 10.09 -4.57 -11.17
N ILE A 21 10.85 -5.63 -11.44
CA ILE A 21 11.67 -6.34 -10.48
C ILE A 21 12.92 -5.49 -10.21
N VAL A 22 13.10 -5.12 -8.95
CA VAL A 22 14.20 -4.28 -8.48
C VAL A 22 15.02 -5.08 -7.49
N THR A 23 16.35 -4.96 -7.58
CA THR A 23 17.25 -5.52 -6.57
C THR A 23 17.38 -4.56 -5.39
N LEU A 24 17.30 -5.09 -4.18
CA LEU A 24 17.53 -4.36 -2.94
C LEU A 24 18.95 -3.78 -2.90
N VAL A 25 19.04 -2.48 -2.67
CA VAL A 25 20.29 -1.79 -2.34
C VAL A 25 20.69 -2.19 -0.92
N ASP A 26 21.91 -2.69 -0.74
CA ASP A 26 22.44 -3.06 0.57
C ASP A 26 22.34 -1.91 1.58
N GLY A 27 21.95 -2.23 2.80
CA GLY A 27 22.00 -1.34 3.94
C GLY A 27 23.39 -0.77 4.18
N SER A 28 24.45 -1.52 3.81
CA SER A 28 25.84 -1.05 3.84
C SER A 28 26.12 0.12 2.88
N VAL A 29 25.49 0.13 1.69
CA VAL A 29 25.60 1.23 0.72
C VAL A 29 24.89 2.48 1.26
N ILE A 30 23.74 2.31 1.91
CA ILE A 30 23.03 3.40 2.58
C ILE A 30 23.86 3.92 3.78
N ALA A 31 24.40 3.01 4.59
CA ALA A 31 25.20 3.33 5.76
C ALA A 31 26.55 4.00 5.43
N GLY A 32 27.04 3.82 4.19
CA GLY A 32 28.23 4.49 3.66
C GLY A 32 28.08 6.01 3.57
N VAL A 33 26.85 6.53 3.61
CA VAL A 33 26.56 7.98 3.67
C VAL A 33 26.19 8.36 5.12
N PRO A 34 27.02 9.14 5.84
CA PRO A 34 26.79 9.45 7.26
C PRO A 34 25.42 10.05 7.56
N GLU A 35 24.96 10.98 6.71
CA GLU A 35 23.65 11.62 6.84
C GLU A 35 22.50 10.62 6.70
N ALA A 36 22.62 9.65 5.78
CA ALA A 36 21.61 8.64 5.57
C ALA A 36 21.62 7.60 6.69
N LYS A 37 22.80 7.22 7.18
CA LYS A 37 22.96 6.35 8.35
C LYS A 37 22.28 6.95 9.59
N GLN A 38 22.58 8.22 9.89
CA GLN A 38 21.97 8.90 11.03
C GLN A 38 20.45 8.97 10.90
N ALA A 39 19.94 9.31 9.70
CA ALA A 39 18.51 9.34 9.43
C ALA A 39 17.86 7.94 9.58
N ALA A 40 18.55 6.88 9.16
CA ALA A 40 18.09 5.50 9.32
C ALA A 40 18.01 5.08 10.78
N GLU A 41 19.03 5.38 11.59
CA GLU A 41 19.05 5.07 13.02
C GLU A 41 17.99 5.86 13.80
N GLU A 42 17.80 7.15 13.47
CA GLU A 42 16.77 7.98 14.08
C GLU A 42 15.37 7.49 13.74
N ALA A 43 15.08 7.26 12.46
CA ALA A 43 13.81 6.70 12.02
C ALA A 43 13.60 5.29 12.60
N GLY A 44 14.65 4.51 12.79
CA GLY A 44 14.55 3.17 13.36
C GLY A 44 14.14 3.18 14.82
N ARG A 45 14.59 4.17 15.60
CA ARG A 45 14.10 4.41 16.96
C ARG A 45 12.64 4.86 16.98
N GLU A 46 12.27 5.75 16.06
CA GLU A 46 10.90 6.28 15.94
C GLU A 46 9.89 5.20 15.55
N LEU A 47 10.22 4.38 14.54
CA LEU A 47 9.33 3.42 13.91
C LEU A 47 9.54 1.97 14.35
N ARG A 48 10.49 1.75 15.29
CA ARG A 48 10.90 0.44 15.81
C ARG A 48 11.23 -0.54 14.69
N PHE A 49 12.09 -0.12 13.76
CA PHE A 49 12.44 -0.88 12.56
C PHE A 49 13.89 -0.66 12.20
N ASP A 50 14.61 -1.72 11.81
CA ASP A 50 15.98 -1.59 11.34
C ASP A 50 15.99 -1.34 9.83
N PHE A 51 16.29 -0.10 9.44
CA PHE A 51 16.36 0.30 8.02
C PHE A 51 17.68 -0.07 7.34
N LEU A 52 18.65 -0.59 8.08
CA LEU A 52 19.95 -1.03 7.57
C LEU A 52 20.08 -2.56 7.54
N ASP A 53 19.10 -3.29 8.12
CA ASP A 53 18.94 -4.73 7.97
C ASP A 53 18.24 -5.05 6.64
N ASP A 54 19.00 -5.64 5.72
CA ASP A 54 18.54 -6.00 4.38
C ASP A 54 17.38 -7.00 4.39
N GLU A 55 17.37 -7.95 5.33
CA GLU A 55 16.30 -8.96 5.43
C GLU A 55 14.99 -8.30 5.89
N ALA A 56 15.08 -7.45 6.92
CA ALA A 56 13.93 -6.72 7.44
C ALA A 56 13.34 -5.79 6.36
N VAL A 57 14.20 -5.03 5.66
CA VAL A 57 13.78 -4.12 4.58
C VAL A 57 13.15 -4.90 3.43
N LEU A 58 13.72 -6.03 3.02
CA LEU A 58 13.17 -6.84 1.94
C LEU A 58 11.80 -7.40 2.30
N GLU A 59 11.64 -7.97 3.50
CA GLU A 59 10.36 -8.48 4.00
C GLU A 59 9.31 -7.36 4.04
N MET A 60 9.69 -6.17 4.53
CA MET A 60 8.83 -4.99 4.51
C MET A 60 8.40 -4.63 3.08
N LEU A 61 9.32 -4.62 2.11
CA LEU A 61 9.03 -4.27 0.71
C LEU A 61 8.09 -5.30 0.04
N HIS A 62 8.23 -6.59 0.34
CA HIS A 62 7.30 -7.63 -0.12
C HIS A 62 5.91 -7.46 0.47
N ARG A 63 5.80 -7.28 1.79
CA ARG A 63 4.52 -7.03 2.47
C ARG A 63 3.84 -5.78 1.95
N ARG A 64 4.62 -4.74 1.69
CA ARG A 64 4.17 -3.48 1.11
C ARG A 64 3.59 -3.71 -0.30
N HIS A 65 4.22 -4.53 -1.13
CA HIS A 65 3.67 -4.88 -2.43
C HIS A 65 2.31 -5.61 -2.29
N ALA A 66 2.22 -6.59 -1.39
CA ALA A 66 0.97 -7.30 -1.12
C ALA A 66 -0.13 -6.35 -0.60
N ASP A 67 0.19 -5.37 0.25
CA ASP A 67 -0.75 -4.34 0.70
C ASP A 67 -1.28 -3.51 -0.47
N GLU A 68 -0.42 -3.11 -1.41
CA GLU A 68 -0.83 -2.37 -2.60
C GLU A 68 -1.73 -3.17 -3.52
N GLU A 69 -1.45 -4.45 -3.73
CA GLU A 69 -2.30 -5.34 -4.51
C GLU A 69 -3.68 -5.49 -3.88
N GLU A 70 -3.75 -5.64 -2.56
CA GLU A 70 -5.01 -5.79 -1.85
C GLU A 70 -5.84 -4.49 -1.85
N MET A 71 -5.19 -3.34 -1.65
CA MET A 71 -5.84 -2.04 -1.80
C MET A 71 -6.39 -1.85 -3.22
N PHE A 72 -5.61 -2.23 -4.23
CA PHE A 72 -6.05 -2.12 -5.61
C PHE A 72 -7.22 -3.06 -5.92
N ASN A 73 -7.13 -4.32 -5.49
CA ASN A 73 -8.18 -5.32 -5.69
C ASN A 73 -9.49 -4.92 -5.01
N ALA A 74 -9.43 -4.34 -3.81
CA ALA A 74 -10.61 -3.81 -3.15
C ALA A 74 -11.18 -2.57 -3.86
N GLY A 75 -10.31 -1.67 -4.33
CA GLY A 75 -10.70 -0.55 -5.17
C GLY A 75 -11.41 -0.99 -6.44
N LEU A 76 -10.92 -2.03 -7.13
CA LEU A 76 -11.55 -2.62 -8.31
C LEU A 76 -12.89 -3.29 -7.95
N LYS A 77 -12.93 -4.08 -6.88
CA LYS A 77 -14.12 -4.82 -6.44
C LYS A 77 -15.30 -3.91 -6.12
N HIS A 78 -15.04 -2.72 -5.57
CA HIS A 78 -16.09 -1.75 -5.24
C HIS A 78 -16.28 -0.68 -6.32
N GLY A 79 -15.21 -0.27 -7.00
CA GLY A 79 -15.25 0.74 -8.05
C GLY A 79 -15.86 0.27 -9.36
N ALA A 80 -15.62 -0.98 -9.77
CA ALA A 80 -16.17 -1.51 -11.02
C ALA A 80 -17.71 -1.64 -10.99
N PRO A 81 -18.34 -2.18 -9.92
CA PRO A 81 -19.79 -2.14 -9.79
C PRO A 81 -20.36 -0.72 -9.76
N LEU A 82 -19.71 0.21 -9.04
CA LEU A 82 -20.13 1.62 -9.01
C LEU A 82 -20.09 2.25 -10.41
N ALA A 83 -19.03 2.01 -11.17
CA ALA A 83 -18.88 2.51 -12.54
C ALA A 83 -19.93 1.90 -13.48
N LEU A 84 -20.23 0.60 -13.35
CA LEU A 84 -21.23 -0.09 -14.16
C LEU A 84 -22.65 0.41 -13.83
N VAL A 85 -22.98 0.59 -12.56
CA VAL A 85 -24.26 1.17 -12.12
C VAL A 85 -24.37 2.61 -12.58
N GLY A 86 -23.34 3.43 -12.39
CA GLY A 86 -23.32 4.82 -12.83
C GLY A 86 -23.49 4.95 -14.34
N PHE A 87 -22.75 4.15 -15.11
CA PHE A 87 -22.87 4.11 -16.57
C PHE A 87 -24.25 3.65 -17.03
N GLY A 88 -24.76 2.55 -16.45
CA GLY A 88 -26.10 2.04 -16.75
C GLY A 88 -27.19 3.06 -16.43
N ALA A 89 -27.07 3.77 -15.30
CA ALA A 89 -28.00 4.82 -14.92
C ALA A 89 -27.98 5.99 -15.91
N VAL A 90 -26.80 6.41 -16.38
CA VAL A 90 -26.65 7.49 -17.39
C VAL A 90 -27.21 7.08 -18.74
N VAL A 91 -26.87 5.89 -19.24
CA VAL A 91 -27.39 5.39 -20.53
C VAL A 91 -28.90 5.23 -20.48
N TYR A 92 -29.44 4.68 -19.40
CA TYR A 92 -30.88 4.54 -19.22
C TYR A 92 -31.58 5.91 -19.10
N TRP A 93 -31.00 6.87 -18.37
CA TRP A 93 -31.54 8.24 -18.31
C TRP A 93 -31.48 8.96 -19.66
N GLY A 94 -30.41 8.81 -20.43
CA GLY A 94 -30.27 9.43 -21.75
C GLY A 94 -31.15 8.79 -22.81
N GLY A 95 -31.40 7.47 -22.72
CA GLY A 95 -32.12 6.71 -23.74
C GLY A 95 -33.60 6.46 -23.44
N VAL A 96 -33.98 6.23 -22.19
CA VAL A 96 -35.33 5.76 -21.84
C VAL A 96 -36.18 6.87 -21.24
N ALA A 97 -35.60 7.83 -20.51
CA ALA A 97 -36.37 8.91 -19.83
C ALA A 97 -37.26 9.74 -20.76
N GLN A 98 -36.91 9.81 -22.05
CA GLN A 98 -37.69 10.46 -23.09
C GLN A 98 -39.06 9.80 -23.37
N TYR A 99 -39.27 8.56 -22.91
CA TYR A 99 -40.48 7.76 -23.16
C TYR A 99 -41.39 7.61 -21.92
N TRP A 100 -41.17 8.36 -20.84
CA TRP A 100 -41.88 8.10 -19.58
C TRP A 100 -43.19 8.86 -19.54
N GLU A 101 -44.28 8.12 -19.59
CA GLU A 101 -45.62 8.68 -19.66
C GLU A 101 -46.15 9.22 -18.32
N THR A 102 -45.59 8.78 -17.17
CA THR A 102 -46.08 9.22 -15.85
C THR A 102 -44.97 9.66 -14.87
N PRO A 103 -45.21 10.71 -14.06
CA PRO A 103 -44.27 11.12 -13.01
C PRO A 103 -44.01 10.05 -11.94
N ALA A 104 -44.96 9.14 -11.73
CA ALA A 104 -44.87 8.09 -10.71
C ALA A 104 -43.78 7.06 -11.04
N SER A 105 -43.72 6.57 -12.28
CA SER A 105 -42.65 5.66 -12.71
C SER A 105 -41.29 6.36 -12.58
N ARG A 106 -41.21 7.64 -12.98
CA ARG A 106 -40.02 8.51 -12.88
C ARG A 106 -39.44 8.54 -11.48
N ASN A 107 -40.30 8.81 -10.51
CA ASN A 107 -39.89 8.92 -9.13
C ASN A 107 -39.49 7.56 -8.54
N ALA A 108 -40.20 6.48 -8.89
CA ALA A 108 -39.87 5.12 -8.42
C ALA A 108 -38.48 4.67 -8.89
N TYR A 109 -38.14 4.88 -10.15
CA TYR A 109 -36.80 4.54 -10.65
C TYR A 109 -35.70 5.41 -10.02
N LEU A 110 -35.92 6.72 -9.89
CA LEU A 110 -34.96 7.61 -9.23
C LEU A 110 -34.70 7.17 -7.79
N ALA A 111 -35.73 6.76 -7.06
CA ALA A 111 -35.60 6.22 -5.72
C ALA A 111 -34.74 4.94 -5.71
N VAL A 112 -34.99 3.99 -6.62
CA VAL A 112 -34.17 2.76 -6.73
C VAL A 112 -32.73 3.09 -7.09
N ALA A 113 -32.49 3.95 -8.09
CA ALA A 113 -31.16 4.35 -8.50
C ALA A 113 -30.39 5.04 -7.37
N ALA A 114 -31.05 5.93 -6.61
CA ALA A 114 -30.47 6.58 -5.45
C ALA A 114 -30.10 5.58 -4.35
N VAL A 115 -30.97 4.61 -4.05
CA VAL A 115 -30.68 3.56 -3.06
C VAL A 115 -29.48 2.71 -3.49
N VAL A 116 -29.40 2.30 -4.76
CA VAL A 116 -28.26 1.52 -5.27
C VAL A 116 -26.97 2.35 -5.18
N LEU A 117 -27.00 3.62 -5.60
CA LEU A 117 -25.84 4.50 -5.54
C LEU A 117 -25.36 4.73 -4.10
N LEU A 118 -26.28 5.04 -3.18
CA LEU A 118 -25.96 5.23 -1.75
C LEU A 118 -25.38 3.95 -1.13
N THR A 119 -25.94 2.79 -1.45
CA THR A 119 -25.45 1.49 -0.98
C THR A 119 -24.03 1.23 -1.47
N GLN A 120 -23.76 1.49 -2.76
CA GLN A 120 -22.41 1.33 -3.33
C GLN A 120 -21.40 2.31 -2.72
N ILE A 121 -21.76 3.59 -2.57
CA ILE A 121 -20.92 4.59 -1.90
C ILE A 121 -20.62 4.17 -0.46
N PHE A 122 -21.62 3.68 0.28
CA PHE A 122 -21.44 3.19 1.64
C PHE A 122 -20.44 2.02 1.71
N PHE A 123 -20.59 1.00 0.84
CA PHE A 123 -19.66 -0.12 0.82
C PHE A 123 -18.25 0.29 0.37
N PHE A 124 -18.14 1.19 -0.61
CA PHE A 124 -16.86 1.76 -1.04
C PHE A 124 -16.16 2.49 0.11
N ALA A 125 -16.87 3.41 0.78
CA ALA A 125 -16.34 4.17 1.92
C ALA A 125 -15.97 3.23 3.08
N ARG A 126 -16.82 2.25 3.40
CA ARG A 126 -16.54 1.27 4.47
C ARG A 126 -15.33 0.39 4.15
N SER A 127 -15.14 -0.02 2.90
CA SER A 127 -13.96 -0.77 2.47
C SER A 127 -12.71 0.09 2.58
N GLY A 128 -12.76 1.34 2.09
CA GLY A 128 -11.66 2.29 2.20
C GLY A 128 -11.27 2.54 3.66
N MET A 129 -12.24 2.80 4.54
CA MET A 129 -12.00 2.99 5.98
C MET A 129 -11.34 1.77 6.63
N ARG A 130 -11.72 0.54 6.24
CA ARG A 130 -11.11 -0.68 6.79
C ARG A 130 -9.65 -0.84 6.34
N GLN A 131 -9.35 -0.62 5.06
CA GLN A 131 -8.00 -0.77 4.52
C GLN A 131 -7.06 0.39 4.89
N TRP A 132 -7.62 1.58 5.11
CA TRP A 132 -6.86 2.76 5.54
C TRP A 132 -6.70 2.83 7.05
N GLY A 133 -7.67 2.35 7.81
CA GLY A 133 -7.70 2.42 9.27
C GLY A 133 -6.95 1.30 9.98
N ASP A 134 -6.48 0.28 9.27
CA ASP A 134 -5.70 -0.83 9.84
C ASP A 134 -4.34 -0.33 10.34
N PRO A 135 -4.10 -0.32 11.67
CA PRO A 135 -2.86 0.22 12.23
C PRO A 135 -1.59 -0.50 11.77
N VAL A 136 -1.67 -1.82 11.52
CA VAL A 136 -0.51 -2.61 11.04
C VAL A 136 -0.11 -2.14 9.64
N ARG A 137 -1.09 -1.90 8.78
CA ARG A 137 -0.85 -1.36 7.42
C ARG A 137 -0.34 0.08 7.48
N GLN A 138 -0.81 0.88 8.43
CA GLN A 138 -0.29 2.24 8.64
C GLN A 138 1.19 2.21 9.06
N ASN A 139 1.58 1.30 9.95
CA ASN A 139 2.98 1.11 10.36
C ASN A 139 3.86 0.69 9.18
N LEU A 140 3.40 -0.30 8.40
CA LEU A 140 4.08 -0.75 7.18
C LEU A 140 4.28 0.41 6.19
N ARG A 141 3.23 1.20 5.93
CA ARG A 141 3.29 2.36 5.02
C ARG A 141 4.20 3.47 5.55
N ALA A 142 4.21 3.71 6.87
CA ALA A 142 5.10 4.68 7.52
C ALA A 142 6.57 4.27 7.38
N ARG A 143 6.89 2.99 7.63
CA ARG A 143 8.24 2.44 7.44
C ARG A 143 8.67 2.50 5.99
N ALA A 144 7.84 2.06 5.05
CA ALA A 144 8.14 2.18 3.62
C ALA A 144 8.42 3.65 3.25
N ALA A 145 7.51 4.57 3.58
CA ALA A 145 7.69 5.99 3.29
C ALA A 145 9.02 6.55 3.83
N LYS A 146 9.42 6.18 5.05
CA LYS A 146 10.71 6.56 5.62
C LYS A 146 11.89 5.91 4.93
N TYR A 147 11.83 4.63 4.61
CA TYR A 147 12.88 3.96 3.84
C TYR A 147 13.14 4.67 2.51
N ARG A 148 12.08 5.08 1.79
CA ARG A 148 12.24 5.89 0.58
C ARG A 148 12.95 7.20 0.86
N GLN A 149 12.55 7.92 1.91
CA GLN A 149 13.22 9.17 2.30
C GLN A 149 14.72 8.96 2.56
N ILE A 150 15.08 7.91 3.31
CA ILE A 150 16.47 7.54 3.63
C ILE A 150 17.25 7.23 2.36
N ALA A 151 16.68 6.42 1.45
CA ALA A 151 17.34 6.11 0.19
C ALA A 151 17.56 7.35 -0.70
N HIS A 152 16.64 8.32 -0.69
CA HIS A 152 16.85 9.62 -1.37
C HIS A 152 17.93 10.47 -0.70
N ILE A 153 18.08 10.40 0.63
CA ILE A 153 19.19 11.04 1.34
C ILE A 153 20.52 10.41 0.93
N ALA A 154 20.64 9.08 1.00
CA ALA A 154 21.85 8.36 0.60
C ALA A 154 22.24 8.66 -0.85
N ARG A 155 21.28 8.65 -1.77
CA ARG A 155 21.53 8.99 -3.18
C ARG A 155 22.04 10.42 -3.35
N ARG A 156 21.44 11.40 -2.67
CA ARG A 156 21.90 12.80 -2.69
C ARG A 156 23.29 12.95 -2.09
N GLY A 157 23.63 12.12 -1.11
CA GLY A 157 24.98 12.02 -0.52
C GLY A 157 25.99 11.24 -1.36
N GLY A 158 25.63 10.81 -2.58
CA GLY A 158 26.56 10.17 -3.51
C GLY A 158 26.59 8.64 -3.46
N ALA A 159 25.71 7.99 -2.71
CA ALA A 159 25.60 6.53 -2.75
C ALA A 159 25.13 6.03 -4.13
N GLU A 160 25.61 4.85 -4.53
CA GLU A 160 25.22 4.16 -5.77
C GLU A 160 23.80 3.60 -5.69
N ILE A 161 22.81 4.51 -5.74
CA ILE A 161 21.39 4.18 -5.65
C ILE A 161 20.71 4.49 -6.98
N PRO A 162 19.98 3.52 -7.59
CA PRO A 162 19.30 3.72 -8.85
C PRO A 162 18.35 4.91 -8.87
N ALA A 163 18.20 5.51 -10.06
CA ALA A 163 17.27 6.61 -10.24
C ALA A 163 15.83 6.17 -9.98
N HIS A 164 15.12 6.89 -9.11
CA HIS A 164 13.75 6.60 -8.67
C HIS A 164 13.60 5.40 -7.71
N TYR A 165 14.68 4.96 -7.07
CA TYR A 165 14.62 3.99 -5.98
C TYR A 165 14.04 4.59 -4.67
N PRO A 166 13.39 3.76 -3.84
CA PRO A 166 12.69 2.54 -4.21
C PRO A 166 11.47 2.92 -5.08
N HIS A 167 11.27 2.21 -6.19
CA HIS A 167 10.40 2.63 -7.29
C HIS A 167 8.90 2.59 -6.95
N TYR A 168 8.35 3.54 -6.21
CA TYR A 168 6.90 3.55 -5.95
C TYR A 168 6.21 4.91 -5.83
N GLY A 169 4.88 4.87 -5.96
CA GLY A 169 4.00 6.04 -5.89
C GLY A 169 4.02 6.71 -4.51
N PRO A 170 3.55 7.96 -4.40
CA PRO A 170 3.34 8.59 -3.09
C PRO A 170 2.31 7.79 -2.28
N TYR A 171 2.43 7.82 -0.95
CA TYR A 171 1.42 7.33 0.00
C TYR A 171 0.61 8.50 0.55
N PRO A 172 -0.37 9.04 -0.21
CA PRO A 172 -1.14 10.20 0.23
C PRO A 172 -2.09 9.88 1.41
N PHE A 173 -2.27 8.60 1.78
CA PHE A 173 -3.28 8.19 2.74
C PHE A 173 -2.66 7.36 3.88
N ALA A 174 -2.64 7.97 5.08
CA ALA A 174 -2.36 7.38 6.40
C ALA A 174 -0.99 6.68 6.58
N ALA A 175 0.06 7.48 6.78
CA ALA A 175 1.38 7.06 7.27
C ALA A 175 1.58 7.45 8.75
N THR A 176 0.56 7.27 9.59
CA THR A 176 0.68 7.56 11.02
C THR A 176 1.14 6.29 11.73
N PHE A 177 2.36 6.30 12.25
CA PHE A 177 2.87 5.20 13.06
C PHE A 177 2.07 5.06 14.37
N ARG A 178 1.73 3.82 14.73
CA ARG A 178 0.95 3.43 15.90
C ARG A 178 1.79 2.47 16.75
N PRO A 179 2.52 2.99 17.77
CA PRO A 179 3.46 2.20 18.56
C PRO A 179 2.79 1.19 19.50
N GLU A 180 1.48 1.30 19.72
CA GLU A 180 0.69 0.41 20.57
C GLU A 180 0.35 -0.92 19.88
N VAL A 181 0.54 -0.99 18.56
CA VAL A 181 0.24 -2.17 17.76
C VAL A 181 1.51 -2.99 17.63
N ASP A 182 1.48 -4.20 18.20
CA ASP A 182 2.60 -5.13 18.10
C ASP A 182 2.64 -5.72 16.69
N ASP A 183 3.54 -5.19 15.87
CA ASP A 183 3.79 -5.74 14.55
C ASP A 183 4.55 -7.06 14.74
N ARG A 184 4.11 -8.12 14.02
CA ARG A 184 4.76 -9.45 14.00
C ARG A 184 6.28 -9.42 13.76
N GLU A 185 6.85 -8.31 13.31
CA GLU A 185 8.29 -8.08 13.10
C GLU A 185 9.12 -8.25 14.39
N GLN A 186 8.57 -7.97 15.58
CA GLN A 186 9.32 -8.21 16.84
C GLN A 186 9.49 -9.70 17.18
N SER A 187 8.67 -10.59 16.61
CA SER A 187 8.67 -12.00 17.00
C SER A 187 9.83 -12.82 16.40
N ARG A 188 10.44 -12.37 15.29
CA ARG A 188 11.58 -13.09 14.68
C ARG A 188 12.94 -12.66 15.23
N SER A 189 13.18 -11.37 15.52
CA SER A 189 14.50 -10.95 16.01
C SER A 189 14.80 -11.42 17.44
N LYS A 190 13.76 -11.77 18.23
CA LYS A 190 13.92 -12.27 19.60
C LYS A 190 14.21 -13.78 19.69
N GLY A 191 14.05 -14.53 18.60
CA GLY A 191 14.20 -15.99 18.59
C GLY A 191 15.61 -16.51 18.29
N ALA A 192 16.54 -15.65 17.86
CA ALA A 192 17.88 -16.08 17.41
C ALA A 192 18.95 -16.09 18.53
N ASN A 193 18.63 -15.66 19.76
CA ASN A 193 19.62 -15.47 20.82
C ASN A 193 19.48 -16.42 22.03
N ASP A 194 18.78 -17.55 21.92
CA ASP A 194 18.62 -18.49 23.04
C ASP A 194 19.08 -19.92 22.73
N HIS A 195 20.23 -20.05 22.06
CA HIS A 195 20.97 -21.31 22.00
C HIS A 195 22.44 -21.10 22.39
N GLY A 196 22.65 -21.00 23.70
CA GLY A 196 23.96 -21.08 24.34
C GLY A 196 23.84 -21.68 25.75
N ASN A 197 24.47 -22.84 25.92
CA ASN A 197 24.77 -23.59 27.15
C ASN A 197 23.70 -24.52 27.76
N GLY A 198 23.93 -25.81 27.51
CA GLY A 198 23.54 -26.97 28.31
C GLY A 198 24.33 -28.18 27.86
#